data_AF-A0A949RZ37-F1
#
_entry.id   AF-A0A949RZ37-F1
#
_cell.length_a   1.000
_cell.length_b   1.000
_cell.length_c   1.000
_cell.angle_alpha   90.00
_cell.angle_beta   90.00
_cell.angle_gamma   90.00
#
_symmetry.space_group_name_H-M   'P 1'
#
loop_
_entity.id
_entity.type
_entity.pdbx_description
1 polymer ?
#
loop_
_entity_poly.entity_id
_entity_poly.type
_entity_poly.pdbx_seq_one_letter_code
_entity_poly.pdbx_strand_id
1 'polypeptide(L)'
;MTKKSGHNFQEDLRKIEELFSESFNKTENSYTISIRNEKINSVIFVEIIPDEESTYLISVYTNNTHLQLQSCSNMLISEMLEEAVFISETPEKISGLIISKQGDCSLYSNVDKRLLSSDFSGLNSEKLLAAMALSITETIN
;
A
#
# COMPACT_ATOMS: atom_id res chain seq x y z
N MET A 1 24.99 -8.19 -11.83
CA MET A 1 24.64 -7.75 -10.46
C MET A 1 24.43 -6.26 -10.47
N THR A 2 23.25 -5.80 -10.87
CA THR A 2 22.82 -4.40 -10.78
C THR A 2 22.40 -4.15 -9.34
N LYS A 3 23.06 -3.21 -8.65
CA LYS A 3 22.60 -2.67 -7.37
C LYS A 3 21.20 -2.09 -7.59
N LYS A 4 20.15 -2.76 -7.09
CA LYS A 4 18.85 -2.10 -6.85
C LYS A 4 19.13 -0.97 -5.85
N SER A 5 18.77 0.25 -6.23
CA SER A 5 18.74 1.41 -5.33
C SER A 5 18.03 0.99 -4.04
N GLY A 6 18.68 1.13 -2.88
CA GLY A 6 18.14 0.65 -1.62
C GLY A 6 16.90 1.46 -1.25
N HIS A 7 15.73 0.85 -1.38
CA HIS A 7 14.46 1.37 -0.86
C HIS A 7 14.63 1.61 0.64
N ASN A 8 14.46 2.85 1.09
CA ASN A 8 14.72 3.23 2.48
C ASN A 8 13.43 3.14 3.29
N PHE A 9 13.13 1.94 3.78
CA PHE A 9 11.93 1.67 4.57
C PHE A 9 11.70 2.65 5.74
N GLN A 10 12.78 3.11 6.40
CA GLN A 10 12.64 4.07 7.50
C GLN A 10 12.17 5.46 7.03
N GLU A 11 12.50 5.84 5.80
CA GLU A 11 11.99 7.07 5.20
C GLU A 11 10.50 6.92 4.83
N ASP A 12 10.09 5.76 4.33
CA ASP A 12 8.69 5.52 3.96
C ASP A 12 7.79 5.51 5.19
N LEU A 13 8.23 4.90 6.30
CA LEU A 13 7.52 4.99 7.58
C LEU A 13 7.31 6.45 8.00
N ARG A 14 8.33 7.31 7.92
CA ARG A 14 8.19 8.73 8.28
C ARG A 14 7.18 9.45 7.39
N LYS A 15 7.18 9.19 6.09
CA LYS A 15 6.20 9.80 5.18
C LYS A 15 4.77 9.34 5.47
N ILE A 16 4.59 8.08 5.88
CA ILE A 16 3.29 7.57 6.35
C ILE A 16 2.87 8.32 7.62
N GLU A 17 3.78 8.51 8.58
CA GLU A 17 3.51 9.27 9.80
C GLU A 17 3.09 10.72 9.48
N GLU A 18 3.80 11.37 8.56
CA GLU A 18 3.48 12.73 8.10
C GLU A 18 2.11 12.80 7.41
N LEU A 19 1.84 11.88 6.48
CA LEU A 19 0.57 11.82 5.76
C LEU A 19 -0.63 11.71 6.70
N PHE A 20 -0.56 10.79 7.67
CA PHE A 20 -1.66 10.51 8.60
C PHE A 20 -1.63 11.36 9.86
N SER A 21 -0.54 12.09 10.11
CA SER A 21 -0.32 12.84 11.35
C SER A 21 -0.41 11.96 12.61
N GLU A 22 0.07 10.72 12.49
CA GLU A 22 0.06 9.68 13.51
C GLU A 22 1.46 9.05 13.58
N SER A 23 1.84 8.42 14.69
CA SER A 23 3.18 7.84 14.85
C SER A 23 3.15 6.32 14.93
N PHE A 24 4.17 5.67 14.34
CA PHE A 24 4.37 4.24 14.51
C PHE A 24 4.84 3.92 15.92
N ASN A 25 4.19 2.95 16.54
CA ASN A 25 4.70 2.24 17.70
C ASN A 25 5.54 1.06 17.20
N LYS A 26 6.83 1.09 17.52
CA LYS A 26 7.77 0.02 17.20
C LYS A 26 7.79 -1.01 18.34
N THR A 27 7.57 -2.27 17.99
CA THR A 27 7.79 -3.42 18.86
C THR A 27 9.08 -4.16 18.45
N GLU A 28 9.39 -5.28 19.11
CA GLU A 28 10.52 -6.13 18.72
C GLU A 28 10.34 -6.69 17.30
N ASN A 29 9.10 -7.00 16.90
CA ASN A 29 8.80 -7.77 15.69
C ASN A 29 7.94 -7.03 14.67
N SER A 30 7.41 -5.85 14.99
CA SER A 30 6.50 -5.13 14.09
C SER A 30 6.51 -3.62 14.30
N TYR A 31 5.99 -2.90 13.31
CA TYR A 31 5.66 -1.49 13.38
C TYR A 31 4.15 -1.36 13.28
N THR A 32 3.52 -0.67 14.22
CA THR A 32 2.06 -0.54 14.28
C THR A 32 1.64 0.92 14.31
N ILE A 33 0.57 1.27 13.60
CA ILE A 33 -0.01 2.63 13.59
C ILE A 33 -1.53 2.53 13.62
N SER A 34 -2.16 3.46 14.34
CA SER A 34 -3.62 3.60 14.36
C SER A 34 -3.98 4.92 13.69
N ILE A 35 -4.70 4.85 12.58
CA ILE A 35 -5.12 6.01 11.80
C ILE A 35 -6.60 6.26 12.09
N ARG A 36 -6.90 7.39 12.72
CA ARG A 36 -8.28 7.75 13.08
C ARG A 36 -8.85 8.74 12.08
N ASN A 37 -10.07 8.49 11.62
CA ASN A 37 -10.87 9.48 10.90
C ASN A 37 -12.06 9.91 11.76
N GLU A 38 -11.97 11.11 12.32
CA GLU A 38 -13.01 11.67 13.20
C GLU A 38 -14.33 11.97 12.48
N LYS A 39 -14.30 12.27 11.17
CA LYS A 39 -15.49 12.66 10.42
C LYS A 39 -16.47 11.49 10.27
N ILE A 40 -15.95 10.28 10.07
CA ILE A 40 -16.75 9.06 9.91
C ILE A 40 -16.64 8.12 11.12
N ASN A 41 -15.96 8.56 12.18
CA ASN A 41 -15.70 7.77 13.39
C ASN A 41 -15.14 6.37 13.07
N SER A 42 -14.13 6.33 12.20
CA SER A 42 -13.44 5.08 11.83
C SER A 42 -12.00 5.07 12.35
N VAL A 43 -11.48 3.86 12.53
CA VAL A 43 -10.07 3.62 12.85
C VAL A 43 -9.57 2.52 11.92
N ILE A 44 -8.43 2.78 11.28
CA ILE A 44 -7.65 1.81 10.55
C ILE A 44 -6.43 1.49 11.39
N PHE A 45 -6.28 0.24 11.79
CA PHE A 45 -5.06 -0.25 12.44
C PHE A 45 -4.19 -0.94 11.38
N VAL A 46 -2.92 -0.56 11.32
CA VAL A 46 -1.94 -1.13 10.38
C VAL A 46 -0.81 -1.74 11.17
N GLU A 47 -0.44 -2.97 10.83
CA GLU A 47 0.72 -3.67 11.34
C GLU A 47 1.64 -4.06 10.17
N ILE A 48 2.91 -3.71 10.30
CA ILE A 48 3.97 -3.99 9.33
C ILE A 48 4.99 -4.90 10.01
N ILE A 49 5.11 -6.14 9.51
CA ILE A 49 5.98 -7.17 10.06
C ILE A 49 7.10 -7.43 9.04
N PRO A 50 8.38 -7.26 9.40
CA PRO A 50 9.48 -7.66 8.54
C PRO A 50 9.41 -9.15 8.20
N ASP A 51 9.62 -9.47 6.93
CA ASP A 51 9.58 -10.83 6.38
C ASP A 51 10.93 -11.17 5.71
N GLU A 52 11.01 -12.31 5.02
CA GLU A 52 12.20 -12.72 4.29
C GLU A 52 12.58 -11.76 3.15
N GLU A 53 13.83 -11.83 2.71
CA GLU A 53 14.34 -11.12 1.52
C GLU A 53 14.15 -9.58 1.51
N SER A 54 14.13 -8.93 2.69
CA SER A 54 13.85 -7.49 2.82
C SER A 54 12.44 -7.09 2.37
N THR A 55 11.48 -8.00 2.52
CA THR A 55 10.06 -7.73 2.29
C THR A 55 9.31 -7.60 3.62
N TYR A 56 8.02 -7.30 3.53
CA TYR A 56 7.15 -7.10 4.68
C TYR A 56 5.80 -7.79 4.49
N LEU A 57 5.22 -8.27 5.58
CA LEU A 57 3.80 -8.57 5.68
C LEU A 57 3.08 -7.31 6.19
N ILE A 58 2.11 -6.82 5.42
CA ILE A 58 1.25 -5.70 5.80
C ILE A 58 -0.11 -6.27 6.19
N SER A 59 -0.56 -5.99 7.40
CA SER A 59 -1.90 -6.34 7.88
C SER A 59 -2.67 -5.08 8.21
N VAL A 60 -3.87 -4.95 7.66
CA VAL A 60 -4.77 -3.82 7.90
C VAL A 60 -6.07 -4.31 8.49
N TYR A 61 -6.47 -3.70 9.59
CA TYR A 61 -7.65 -4.02 10.35
C TYR A 61 -8.54 -2.79 10.45
N THR A 62 -9.82 -2.97 10.17
CA THR A 62 -10.88 -2.00 10.46
C THR A 62 -11.95 -2.69 11.31
N ASN A 63 -13.02 -1.97 11.66
CA ASN A 63 -14.12 -2.55 12.42
C ASN A 63 -14.79 -3.76 11.76
N ASN A 64 -14.67 -3.92 10.43
CA ASN A 64 -15.39 -4.94 9.67
C ASN A 64 -14.53 -5.69 8.65
N THR A 65 -13.23 -5.38 8.56
CA THR A 65 -12.35 -5.91 7.51
C THR A 65 -10.98 -6.26 8.08
N HIS A 66 -10.41 -7.34 7.57
CA HIS A 66 -9.00 -7.69 7.73
C HIS A 66 -8.40 -7.96 6.35
N LEU A 67 -7.43 -7.15 5.94
CA LEU A 67 -6.71 -7.27 4.68
C LEU A 67 -5.24 -7.56 4.94
N GLN A 68 -4.64 -8.41 4.11
CA GLN A 68 -3.22 -8.71 4.19
C GLN A 68 -2.55 -8.65 2.82
N LEU A 69 -1.35 -8.09 2.79
CA LEU A 69 -0.46 -8.10 1.64
C LEU A 69 0.87 -8.74 2.06
N GLN A 70 1.18 -9.90 1.46
CA GLN A 70 2.45 -10.59 1.67
C GLN A 70 3.50 -10.10 0.68
N SER A 71 4.78 -10.34 1.00
CA SER A 71 5.92 -9.99 0.14
C SER A 71 5.86 -8.55 -0.35
N CYS A 72 5.45 -7.63 0.53
CA CYS A 72 5.44 -6.20 0.23
C CYS A 72 6.89 -5.72 0.10
N SER A 73 7.25 -5.28 -1.09
CA SER A 73 8.62 -4.90 -1.44
C SER A 73 8.79 -3.39 -1.62
N ASN A 74 7.70 -2.64 -1.68
CA ASN A 74 7.74 -1.20 -1.96
C ASN A 74 6.54 -0.49 -1.33
N MET A 75 6.70 0.80 -1.04
CA MET A 75 5.67 1.66 -0.46
C MET A 75 5.65 3.00 -1.20
N LEU A 76 4.47 3.47 -1.57
CA LEU A 76 4.27 4.77 -2.19
C LEU A 76 3.33 5.64 -1.38
N ILE A 77 3.63 6.93 -1.39
CA ILE A 77 2.81 7.96 -0.76
C ILE A 77 2.30 8.88 -1.87
N SER A 78 0.98 8.97 -1.99
CA SER A 78 0.31 9.90 -2.88
C SER A 78 -0.18 11.09 -2.06
N GLU A 79 0.58 12.18 -2.05
CA GLU A 79 0.15 13.42 -1.38
C GLU A 79 -1.13 13.97 -2.01
N MET A 80 -1.30 13.83 -3.33
CA MET A 80 -2.48 14.31 -4.06
C MET A 80 -3.75 13.54 -3.68
N LEU A 81 -3.65 12.23 -3.48
CA LEU A 81 -4.79 11.38 -3.11
C LEU A 81 -4.92 11.22 -1.59
N GLU A 82 -3.92 11.68 -0.82
CA GLU A 82 -3.78 11.44 0.61
C GLU A 82 -3.79 9.94 0.98
N GLU A 83 -3.05 9.15 0.21
CA GLU A 83 -3.02 7.68 0.31
C GLU A 83 -1.61 7.14 0.52
N ALA A 84 -1.51 6.05 1.28
CA ALA A 84 -0.34 5.18 1.27
C ALA A 84 -0.67 3.87 0.57
N VAL A 85 0.20 3.46 -0.36
CA VAL A 85 0.04 2.28 -1.21
C VAL A 85 1.19 1.33 -0.93
N PHE A 86 0.87 0.18 -0.34
CA PHE A 86 1.80 -0.92 -0.14
C PHE A 86 1.78 -1.83 -1.36
N ILE A 87 2.95 -2.23 -1.87
CA ILE A 87 3.07 -2.89 -3.16
C ILE A 87 3.82 -4.21 -3.01
N SER A 88 3.22 -5.27 -3.54
CA SER A 88 3.88 -6.54 -3.82
C SER A 88 3.82 -6.81 -5.31
N GLU A 89 4.94 -7.18 -5.91
CA GLU A 89 4.99 -7.39 -7.35
C GLU A 89 5.92 -8.53 -7.77
N THR A 90 5.52 -9.17 -8.86
CA THR A 90 6.36 -10.06 -9.66
C THR A 90 6.60 -9.39 -11.02
N PRO A 91 7.38 -10.00 -11.94
CA PRO A 91 7.54 -9.46 -13.28
C PRO A 91 6.21 -9.26 -14.03
N GLU A 92 5.19 -10.08 -13.78
CA GLU A 92 3.93 -10.07 -14.54
C GLU A 92 2.74 -9.52 -13.75
N LYS A 93 2.79 -9.60 -12.42
CA LYS A 93 1.66 -9.31 -11.54
C LYS A 93 2.02 -8.25 -10.52
N ILE A 94 1.00 -7.49 -10.11
CA ILE A 94 1.09 -6.52 -9.03
C ILE A 94 -0.10 -6.73 -8.09
N SER A 95 0.14 -6.51 -6.81
CA SER A 95 -0.88 -6.35 -5.80
C SER A 95 -0.61 -5.05 -5.04
N GLY A 96 -1.67 -4.30 -4.75
CA GLY A 96 -1.58 -3.08 -3.96
C GLY A 96 -2.59 -3.08 -2.84
N LEU A 97 -2.12 -2.80 -1.62
CA LEU A 97 -2.96 -2.53 -0.47
C LEU A 97 -2.90 -1.03 -0.21
N ILE A 98 -4.05 -0.36 -0.25
CA ILE A 98 -4.16 1.09 -0.16
C ILE A 98 -4.85 1.45 1.14
N ILE A 99 -4.30 2.42 1.85
CA ILE A 99 -4.94 3.08 3.00
C ILE A 99 -5.11 4.57 2.68
N SER A 100 -6.32 5.09 2.90
CA SER A 100 -6.66 6.48 2.62
C SER A 100 -6.88 7.27 3.90
N LYS A 101 -6.49 8.55 3.89
CA LYS A 101 -6.80 9.48 4.98
C LYS A 101 -8.30 9.68 5.16
N GLN A 102 -9.11 9.34 4.14
CA GLN A 102 -10.56 9.35 4.22
C GLN A 102 -11.15 8.22 5.07
N GLY A 103 -10.31 7.32 5.60
CA GLY A 103 -10.71 6.30 6.57
C GLY A 103 -11.18 5.00 5.94
N ASP A 104 -10.87 4.78 4.67
CA ASP A 104 -11.06 3.54 3.94
C ASP A 104 -9.73 2.86 3.58
N CYS A 105 -9.84 1.57 3.23
CA CYS A 105 -8.74 0.77 2.74
C CYS A 105 -9.22 -0.19 1.64
N SER A 106 -8.37 -0.50 0.69
CA SER A 106 -8.67 -1.43 -0.40
C SER A 106 -7.48 -2.34 -0.69
N LEU A 107 -7.77 -3.52 -1.25
CA LEU A 107 -6.77 -4.48 -1.71
C LEU A 107 -7.11 -4.90 -3.13
N TYR A 108 -6.20 -4.63 -4.05
CA TYR A 108 -6.21 -5.15 -5.40
C TYR A 108 -5.12 -6.19 -5.50
N SER A 109 -5.49 -7.45 -5.79
CA SER A 109 -4.55 -8.57 -5.78
C SER A 109 -4.42 -9.22 -7.15
N ASN A 110 -3.20 -9.66 -7.46
CA ASN A 110 -2.89 -10.45 -8.66
C ASN A 110 -3.32 -9.76 -9.97
N VAL A 111 -3.23 -8.44 -10.01
CA VAL A 111 -3.55 -7.63 -11.19
C VAL A 111 -2.45 -7.84 -12.23
N ASP A 112 -2.84 -8.05 -13.48
CA ASP A 112 -1.90 -8.18 -14.59
C ASP A 112 -1.30 -6.81 -14.91
N LYS A 113 0.02 -6.67 -14.84
CA LYS A 113 0.70 -5.38 -15.05
C LYS A 113 0.41 -4.76 -16.42
N ARG A 114 0.06 -5.57 -17.43
CA ARG A 114 -0.35 -5.08 -18.75
C ARG A 114 -1.61 -4.20 -18.67
N LEU A 115 -2.44 -4.38 -17.66
CA LEU A 115 -3.65 -3.58 -17.45
C LEU A 115 -3.37 -2.17 -16.94
N LEU A 116 -2.19 -1.91 -16.35
CA LEU A 116 -1.83 -0.58 -15.87
C LEU A 116 -1.48 0.36 -17.03
N SER A 117 -1.13 -0.22 -18.19
CA SER A 117 -0.78 0.53 -19.39
C SER A 117 -1.98 1.26 -20.00
N SER A 118 -1.71 2.36 -20.70
CA SER A 118 -2.61 3.47 -21.05
C SER A 118 -3.81 3.16 -21.96
N ASP A 119 -4.02 1.91 -22.38
CA ASP A 119 -5.23 1.51 -23.12
C ASP A 119 -6.23 0.77 -22.21
N PHE A 120 -7.08 1.57 -21.56
CA PHE A 120 -8.19 1.06 -20.74
C PHE A 120 -9.42 0.66 -21.56
N SER A 121 -9.38 0.81 -22.89
CA SER A 121 -10.53 0.51 -23.73
C SER A 121 -10.85 -0.99 -23.70
N GLY A 122 -12.09 -1.34 -23.38
CA GLY A 122 -12.53 -2.74 -23.29
C GLY A 122 -12.32 -3.41 -21.93
N LEU A 123 -11.76 -2.73 -20.94
CA LEU A 123 -11.82 -3.22 -19.55
C LEU A 123 -13.25 -3.11 -19.01
N ASN A 124 -13.66 -4.12 -18.25
CA ASN A 124 -14.86 -4.00 -17.43
C ASN A 124 -14.58 -3.07 -16.24
N SER A 125 -15.64 -2.58 -15.59
CA SER A 125 -15.55 -1.59 -14.51
C SER A 125 -14.63 -2.01 -13.37
N GLU A 126 -14.63 -3.30 -13.00
CA GLU A 126 -13.80 -3.81 -11.89
C GLU A 126 -12.30 -3.83 -12.23
N LYS A 127 -11.95 -4.26 -13.45
CA LYS A 127 -10.55 -4.25 -13.92
C LYS A 127 -10.05 -2.83 -14.15
N LEU A 128 -10.91 -1.94 -14.63
CA LEU A 128 -10.61 -0.54 -14.79
C LEU A 128 -10.28 0.10 -13.43
N LEU A 129 -11.11 -0.14 -12.41
CA LEU A 129 -10.88 0.37 -11.07
C LEU A 129 -9.52 -0.09 -10.51
N ALA A 130 -9.23 -1.39 -10.60
CA ALA A 130 -7.95 -1.93 -10.15
C ALA A 130 -6.76 -1.32 -10.90
N ALA A 131 -6.90 -1.14 -12.22
CA ALA A 131 -5.85 -0.54 -13.04
C ALA A 131 -5.60 0.93 -12.68
N MET A 132 -6.65 1.72 -12.49
CA MET A 132 -6.54 3.13 -12.08
C MET A 132 -5.94 3.27 -10.68
N ALA A 133 -6.37 2.45 -9.72
CA ALA A 133 -5.86 2.49 -8.36
C ALA A 133 -4.35 2.18 -8.29
N LEU A 134 -3.87 1.29 -9.17
CA LEU A 134 -2.48 0.86 -9.19
C LEU A 134 -1.61 1.59 -10.21
N SER A 135 -2.15 2.42 -11.11
CA SER A 135 -1.36 3.10 -12.14
C SER A 135 -0.32 4.06 -11.56
N ILE A 136 -0.54 4.58 -10.36
CA ILE A 136 0.44 5.41 -9.65
C ILE A 136 1.78 4.68 -9.41
N THR A 137 1.75 3.35 -9.34
CA THR A 137 2.94 2.51 -9.16
C THR A 137 3.84 2.47 -10.40
N GLU A 138 3.37 2.87 -11.58
CA GLU A 138 4.21 2.97 -12.78
C GLU A 138 5.23 4.11 -12.70
N THR A 139 5.02 5.11 -11.81
CA THR A 139 5.96 6.23 -11.61
C THR A 139 7.26 5.83 -10.92
N ILE A 140 7.35 4.60 -10.38
CA ILE A 140 8.53 4.07 -9.70
C ILE A 140 9.56 3.47 -10.67
N ASN A 141 9.13 3.10 -11.88
CA ASN A 141 9.94 2.32 -12.83
C ASN A 141 10.68 3.17 -13.87
#